data_AF-A0A497ZVT3-F1
#
_entry.id   AF-A0A497ZVT3-F1
#
_cell.length_a   1.000
_cell.length_b   1.000
_cell.length_c   1.000
_cell.angle_alpha   90.00
_cell.angle_beta   90.00
_cell.angle_gamma   90.00
#
_symmetry.space_group_name_H-M   'P 1'
#
loop_
_entity.id
_entity.type
_entity.pdbx_description
1 polymer ?
#
loop_
_entity_poly.entity_id
_entity_poly.type
_entity_poly.pdbx_seq_one_letter_code
_entity_poly.pdbx_strand_id
1 'polypeptide(L)' 'MVQVRAGDLPHLHAFTRGMERDRNAVNAALTLPYRNGPTEGINTKTKRIARQMHGRAGFTLLRHRILLG' A
#
# COMPACT_ATOMS: atom_id res chain seq x y z
N MET A 1 1.05 -17.03 12.86
CA MET A 1 -0.42 -16.85 12.85
C MET A 1 -1.10 -17.59 14.00
N VAL A 2 -0.82 -18.89 14.19
CA VAL A 2 -1.39 -19.70 15.30
C VAL A 2 -1.17 -19.07 16.68
N GLN A 3 0.05 -18.62 16.99
CA GLN A 3 0.36 -17.99 18.28
C GLN A 3 -0.40 -16.68 18.53
N VAL A 4 -0.65 -15.89 17.48
CA VAL A 4 -1.43 -14.63 17.56
C VAL A 4 -2.91 -14.91 17.77
N ARG A 5 -3.42 -16.07 17.34
CA ARG A 5 -4.81 -16.50 17.57
C ARG A 5 -5.01 -17.08 18.97
N ALA A 6 -3.99 -17.78 19.46
CA ALA A 6 -3.99 -18.36 20.79
C ALA A 6 -3.76 -17.31 21.89
N GLY A 7 -3.00 -16.25 21.60
CA GLY A 7 -2.83 -15.11 22.48
C GLY A 7 -3.96 -14.09 22.34
N ASP A 8 -4.29 -13.40 23.42
CA ASP A 8 -5.24 -12.29 23.43
C ASP A 8 -4.60 -11.01 22.84
N LEU A 9 -4.46 -11.00 21.51
CA LEU A 9 -3.81 -9.94 20.74
C LEU A 9 -4.80 -9.38 19.69
N PRO A 10 -5.89 -8.71 20.13
CA PRO A 10 -7.01 -8.33 19.27
C PRO A 10 -6.58 -7.47 18.08
N HIS A 11 -5.61 -6.58 18.28
CA HIS A 11 -5.08 -5.69 17.25
C HIS A 11 -4.30 -6.42 16.14
N LEU A 12 -3.78 -7.62 16.39
CA LEU A 12 -3.02 -8.40 15.42
C LEU A 12 -3.87 -9.44 14.67
N HIS A 13 -5.09 -9.73 15.15
CA HIS A 13 -5.96 -10.69 14.45
C HIS A 13 -6.35 -10.21 13.05
N ALA A 14 -6.63 -8.92 12.85
CA ALA A 14 -6.96 -8.38 11.53
C ALA A 14 -5.78 -8.53 10.55
N PHE A 15 -4.57 -8.21 11.01
CA PHE A 15 -3.35 -8.36 10.22
C PHE A 15 -3.09 -9.81 9.82
N THR A 16 -3.16 -10.75 10.78
CA THR A 16 -2.92 -12.17 10.50
C THR A 16 -3.99 -12.78 9.60
N ARG A 17 -5.26 -12.37 9.70
CA ARG A 17 -6.30 -12.75 8.73
C ARG A 17 -6.01 -12.24 7.33
N GLY A 18 -5.57 -10.99 7.19
CA GLY A 18 -5.17 -10.42 5.90
C GLY A 18 -4.03 -11.20 5.27
N MET A 19 -2.98 -11.49 6.03
CA MET A 19 -1.85 -12.30 5.55
C MET A 19 -2.24 -13.73 5.13
N GLU A 20 -3.23 -14.36 5.79
CA GLU A 20 -3.73 -15.67 5.35
C GLU A 20 -4.54 -15.57 4.06
N ARG A 21 -5.41 -14.57 3.96
CA ARG A 21 -6.19 -14.30 2.75
C ARG A 21 -5.29 -14.09 1.53
N ASP A 22 -4.17 -13.39 1.73
CA ASP A 22 -3.23 -13.03 0.67
C ASP A 22 -2.00 -13.95 0.60
N ARG A 23 -2.07 -15.15 1.18
CA ARG A 23 -0.93 -16.08 1.31
C ARG A 23 -0.14 -16.27 0.02
N ASN A 24 -0.82 -16.46 -1.10
CA ASN A 24 -0.17 -16.69 -2.39
C ASN A 24 0.61 -15.45 -2.85
N ALA A 25 0.04 -14.26 -2.67
CA ALA A 25 0.70 -13.00 -3.00
C ALA A 25 1.90 -12.74 -2.09
N VAL A 26 1.78 -13.02 -0.79
CA VAL A 26 2.88 -12.91 0.18
C VAL A 26 4.03 -13.85 -0.19
N ASN A 27 3.72 -15.11 -0.52
CA ASN A 27 4.73 -16.08 -0.95
C ASN A 27 5.42 -15.59 -2.22
N ALA A 28 4.66 -15.19 -3.24
CA ALA A 28 5.21 -14.68 -4.50
C ALA A 28 6.08 -13.44 -4.30
N ALA A 29 5.70 -12.53 -3.40
CA ALA A 29 6.48 -11.33 -3.08
C ALA A 29 7.84 -11.65 -2.43
N LEU A 30 7.98 -12.81 -1.79
CA LEU A 30 9.23 -13.26 -1.15
C LEU A 30 10.08 -14.16 -2.04
N THR A 31 9.46 -14.92 -2.95
CA THR A 31 10.15 -15.92 -3.77
C THR A 31 10.49 -15.44 -5.18
N LEU A 32 9.74 -14.50 -5.72
CA LEU A 32 9.95 -13.97 -7.06
C LEU A 32 10.80 -12.70 -7.02
N PRO A 33 11.55 -12.40 -8.09
CA PRO A 33 12.40 -11.20 -8.16
C PRO A 33 11.60 -9.91 -8.39
N TYR A 34 10.27 -9.99 -8.56
CA TYR A 34 9.43 -8.83 -8.85
C TYR A 34 9.17 -7.98 -7.60
N ARG A 35 9.15 -6.65 -7.78
CA ARG A 35 8.92 -5.69 -6.68
C ARG A 35 7.97 -4.59 -7.12
N ASN A 36 7.07 -4.18 -6.22
CA ASN A 36 6.13 -3.08 -6.44
C ASN A 36 6.70 -1.68 -6.08
N GLY A 37 7.97 -1.60 -5.69
CA GLY A 37 8.61 -0.35 -5.23
C GLY A 37 8.43 0.85 -6.18
N PRO A 38 8.66 0.72 -7.49
CA PRO A 38 8.42 1.82 -8.43
C PRO A 38 6.97 2.32 -8.42
N THR A 39 6.01 1.40 -8.45
CA THR A 39 4.57 1.71 -8.40
C THR A 39 4.18 2.39 -7.09
N GLU A 40 4.69 1.91 -5.97
CA GLU A 40 4.48 2.52 -4.65
C GLU A 40 5.10 3.92 -4.56
N GLY A 41 6.25 4.13 -5.19
CA GLY A 41 6.89 5.44 -5.32
C GLY A 41 6.01 6.44 -6.07
N ILE A 42 5.44 6.05 -7.21
CA ILE A 42 4.51 6.90 -7.99
C ILE A 42 3.24 7.20 -7.19
N ASN A 43 2.68 6.21 -6.50
CA ASN A 43 1.53 6.40 -5.61
C ASN A 43 1.86 7.39 -4.47
N THR A 44 3.06 7.30 -3.92
CA THR A 44 3.52 8.21 -2.85
C THR A 44 3.71 9.63 -3.38
N LYS A 45 4.34 9.82 -4.55
CA LYS A 45 4.46 11.13 -5.22
C LYS A 45 3.07 11.74 -5.47
N THR A 46 2.16 10.96 -6.03
CA THR A 46 0.78 11.37 -6.32
C THR A 46 0.04 11.82 -5.06
N LYS A 47 0.06 11.00 -4.01
CA LYS A 47 -0.57 11.34 -2.72
C LYS A 47 0.09 12.56 -2.07
N ARG A 48 1.40 12.74 -2.21
CA ARG A 48 2.13 13.91 -1.69
C ARG A 48 1.64 15.19 -2.36
N ILE A 49 1.55 15.22 -3.70
CA ILE A 49 1.05 16.39 -4.44
C ILE A 49 -0.37 16.71 -4.01
N ALA A 50 -1.26 15.71 -3.95
CA ALA A 50 -2.64 15.92 -3.51
C ALA A 50 -2.74 16.49 -2.07
N ARG A 51 -1.87 16.03 -1.15
CA ARG A 51 -1.79 16.52 0.23
C ARG A 51 -1.23 17.93 0.34
N GLN A 52 -0.21 18.27 -0.43
CA GLN A 52 0.33 19.65 -0.50
C GLN A 52 -0.74 20.66 -0.95
N MET A 53 -1.74 20.18 -1.70
CA MET A 53 -2.83 21.00 -2.21
C MET A 53 -4.08 20.92 -1.33
N HIS A 54 -3.99 20.29 -0.15
CA HIS A 54 -5.10 20.09 0.79
C HIS A 54 -6.35 19.50 0.14
N GLY A 55 -6.18 18.57 -0.82
CA GLY A 55 -7.29 17.95 -1.54
C GLY A 55 -7.97 18.84 -2.58
N ARG A 56 -7.49 20.07 -2.81
CA ARG A 56 -8.06 21.00 -3.81
C ARG A 56 -7.62 20.72 -5.25
N ALA A 57 -6.79 19.69 -5.45
CA ALA A 57 -6.38 19.26 -6.78
C ALA A 57 -7.40 18.29 -7.37
N GLY A 58 -8.29 18.80 -8.23
CA GLY A 58 -9.08 17.94 -9.12
C GLY A 58 -8.19 17.16 -10.09
N PHE A 59 -8.74 16.14 -10.75
CA PHE A 59 -7.98 15.23 -11.62
C PHE A 59 -7.12 15.96 -12.66
N THR A 60 -7.67 16.95 -13.36
CA THR A 60 -6.97 17.73 -14.38
C THR A 60 -5.70 18.39 -13.84
N LEU A 61 -5.80 19.02 -12.67
CA LEU A 61 -4.68 19.72 -12.04
C LEU A 61 -3.64 18.76 -11.47
N LEU A 62 -4.10 17.65 -10.88
CA LEU A 62 -3.21 16.59 -10.39
C LEU A 62 -2.42 15.96 -11.56
N ARG A 63 -3.07 15.68 -12.68
CA ARG A 63 -2.43 15.17 -13.90
C ARG A 63 -1.38 16.14 -14.44
N HIS A 64 -1.72 17.44 -14.54
CA HIS A 64 -0.77 18.46 -14.98
C HIS A 64 0.47 18.49 -14.09
N ARG A 65 0.31 18.44 -12.77
CA ARG A 65 1.42 18.45 -11.79
C ARG A 65 2.27 17.17 -11.80
N ILE A 66 1.70 16.03 -12.21
CA ILE A 66 2.43 14.76 -12.28
C ILE A 66 3.22 14.63 -13.58
N LEU A 67 2.63 15.03 -14.72
CA LEU A 67 3.21 14.84 -16.05
C LEU A 67 4.16 15.98 -16.47
N LEU A 68 3.90 17.21 -16.00
CA LEU A 68 4.62 18.41 -16.43
C LEU A 68 5.41 19.09 -15.29
N GLY A 69 5.43 18.49 -14.10
CA GLY A 69 6.04 19.07 -12.88
C GLY A 69 6.98 18.15 -12.13
#